data_AF-A0A2H0JXJ2-F1
#
_entry.id   AF-A0A2H0JXJ2-F1
#
_cell.length_a   1.000
_cell.length_b   1.000
_cell.length_c   1.000
_cell.angle_alpha   90.00
_cell.angle_beta   90.00
_cell.angle_gamma   90.00
#
_symmetry.space_group_name_H-M   'P 1'
#
loop_
_entity.id
_entity.type
_entity.pdbx_description
1 polymer ?
#
loop_
_entity_poly.entity_id
_entity_poly.type
_entity_poly.pdbx_seq_one_letter_code
_entity_poly.pdbx_strand_id
1 'polypeptide(L)'
;MTTTSLSLLSGELFHVDVNGNYPALVSGERGVRIDLGQLSPEELLMLKDLAHNQYVKSMLFGGDDADVHRATLNYISRHLERAGNPAAGRAAQGVRAARARRRTRRQPVLSAA
;
A
#
# COMPACT_ATOMS: atom_id res chain seq x y z
N MET A 1 -22.89 -2.80 5.67
CA MET A 1 -23.07 -3.00 4.21
C MET A 1 -22.58 -1.74 3.51
N THR A 2 -21.35 -1.75 3.00
CA THR A 2 -20.67 -0.62 2.33
C THR A 2 -19.91 -1.10 1.08
N THR A 3 -20.46 -2.07 0.35
CA THR A 3 -19.82 -2.72 -0.81
C THR A 3 -19.74 -1.82 -2.06
N THR A 4 -20.35 -0.64 -2.05
CA THR A 4 -20.49 0.25 -3.22
C THR A 4 -19.18 0.89 -3.69
N SER A 5 -18.18 1.01 -2.82
CA SER A 5 -16.96 1.78 -3.16
C SER A 5 -15.95 0.97 -3.99
N LEU A 6 -15.93 -0.36 -3.87
CA LEU A 6 -14.98 -1.21 -4.61
C LEU A 6 -15.41 -1.50 -6.06
N SER A 7 -16.71 -1.53 -6.34
CA SER A 7 -17.21 -1.73 -7.71
C SER A 7 -16.79 -0.58 -8.64
N LEU A 8 -16.50 0.60 -8.10
CA LEU A 8 -15.95 1.74 -8.83
C LEU A 8 -14.52 1.51 -9.36
N LEU A 9 -13.81 0.52 -8.83
CA LEU A 9 -12.44 0.16 -9.21
C LEU A 9 -12.38 -1.03 -10.18
N SER A 10 -13.52 -1.68 -10.44
CA SER A 10 -13.62 -2.83 -11.32
C SER A 10 -13.25 -2.45 -12.75
N GLY A 11 -12.02 -2.76 -13.16
CA GLY A 11 -11.51 -2.55 -14.51
C GLY A 11 -10.56 -1.36 -14.67
N GLU A 12 -10.37 -0.55 -13.63
CA GLU A 12 -9.52 0.65 -13.67
C GLU A 12 -8.19 0.44 -12.97
N LEU A 13 -7.13 1.10 -13.44
CA LEU A 13 -5.82 1.10 -12.79
C LEU A 13 -5.88 1.87 -11.46
N PHE A 14 -5.42 1.24 -10.39
CA PHE A 14 -5.31 1.87 -9.07
C PHE A 14 -3.97 1.58 -8.42
N HIS A 15 -3.59 2.43 -7.48
CA HIS A 15 -2.39 2.27 -6.69
C HIS A 15 -2.61 2.72 -5.24
N VAL A 16 -1.72 2.31 -4.35
CA VAL A 16 -1.72 2.81 -2.97
C VAL A 16 -0.93 4.13 -2.90
N ASP A 17 -1.59 5.19 -2.46
CA ASP A 17 -0.95 6.44 -2.05
C ASP A 17 -0.68 6.43 -0.55
N VAL A 18 0.58 6.64 -0.17
CA VAL A 18 1.05 6.71 1.22
C VAL A 18 1.52 8.12 1.61
N ASN A 19 1.36 9.12 0.75
CA ASN A 19 1.80 10.49 1.01
C ASN A 19 0.87 11.25 1.96
N GLY A 20 -0.37 10.80 2.12
CA GLY A 20 -1.33 11.35 3.08
C GLY A 20 -1.13 10.86 4.52
N ASN A 21 -1.90 11.43 5.45
CA ASN A 21 -1.93 10.97 6.86
C ASN A 21 -2.36 9.51 6.98
N TYR A 22 -3.21 9.04 6.05
CA TYR A 22 -3.67 7.66 5.97
C TYR A 22 -3.42 7.08 4.58
N PRO A 23 -2.94 5.82 4.50
CA PRO A 23 -2.78 5.09 3.25
C PRO A 23 -4.13 4.95 2.55
N ALA A 24 -4.22 5.41 1.31
CA ALA A 24 -5.44 5.35 0.54
C ALA A 24 -5.21 4.68 -0.80
N LEU A 25 -6.22 3.96 -1.26
CA LEU A 25 -6.29 3.48 -2.63
C LEU A 25 -6.75 4.62 -3.53
N VAL A 26 -6.03 4.87 -4.62
CA VAL A 26 -6.34 5.95 -5.56
C VAL A 26 -6.56 5.34 -6.95
N SER A 27 -7.70 5.62 -7.59
CA SER A 27 -7.92 5.34 -9.01
C SER A 27 -7.32 6.47 -9.85
N GLY A 28 -6.52 6.12 -10.86
CA GLY A 28 -5.85 7.08 -11.73
C GLY A 28 -6.81 7.89 -12.62
N GLU A 29 -7.96 7.33 -12.98
CA GLU A 29 -8.88 7.94 -13.96
C GLU A 29 -10.01 8.74 -13.31
N ARG A 30 -10.50 8.32 -12.14
CA ARG A 30 -11.69 8.92 -11.50
C ARG A 30 -11.40 9.78 -10.29
N GLY A 31 -10.13 9.89 -9.87
CA GLY A 31 -9.77 10.60 -8.64
C GLY A 31 -10.41 10.01 -7.38
N VAL A 32 -10.90 8.78 -7.45
CA VAL A 32 -11.52 8.08 -6.32
C VAL A 32 -10.43 7.75 -5.33
N ARG A 33 -10.64 8.16 -4.07
CA ARG A 33 -9.74 7.90 -2.95
C ARG A 33 -10.48 7.12 -1.87
N ILE A 34 -9.98 5.92 -1.56
CA ILE A 34 -10.58 5.04 -0.55
C ILE A 34 -9.57 4.83 0.56
N ASP A 35 -9.91 5.17 1.80
CA ASP A 35 -9.05 4.90 2.95
C ASP A 35 -8.98 3.38 3.21
N LEU A 36 -7.78 2.82 3.16
CA LEU A 36 -7.57 1.39 3.38
C LEU A 36 -7.90 0.97 4.82
N GLY A 37 -7.84 1.89 5.79
CA GLY A 37 -8.16 1.62 7.19
C GLY A 37 -9.64 1.40 7.47
N GLN A 38 -10.53 1.79 6.54
CA GLN A 38 -11.98 1.63 6.68
C GLN A 38 -12.52 0.35 6.02
N LEU A 39 -11.66 -0.38 5.31
CA LEU A 39 -12.06 -1.56 4.57
C LEU A 39 -12.09 -2.79 5.48
N SER A 40 -13.15 -3.58 5.31
CA SER A 40 -13.26 -4.89 5.95
C SER A 40 -12.20 -5.87 5.40
N PRO A 41 -11.87 -6.95 6.14
CA PRO A 41 -10.94 -7.97 5.66
C PRO A 41 -11.37 -8.61 4.33
N GLU A 42 -12.67 -8.78 4.10
CA GLU A 42 -13.22 -9.29 2.83
C GLU A 42 -12.94 -8.33 1.67
N GLU A 43 -13.17 -7.03 1.87
CA GLU A 43 -12.90 -5.98 0.89
C GLU A 43 -11.40 -5.87 0.57
N LEU A 44 -10.54 -6.02 1.59
CA LEU A 44 -9.09 -6.06 1.40
C LEU A 44 -8.65 -7.30 0.60
N LEU A 45 -9.29 -8.45 0.79
CA LEU A 45 -9.03 -9.66 0.01
C LEU A 45 -9.40 -9.46 -1.47
N MET A 46 -10.58 -8.88 -1.73
CA MET A 46 -11.00 -8.53 -3.09
C MET A 46 -10.01 -7.55 -3.76
N LEU A 47 -9.53 -6.55 -3.02
CA LEU A 47 -8.52 -5.61 -3.53
C LEU A 47 -7.18 -6.28 -3.83
N LYS A 48 -6.78 -7.26 -3.02
CA LYS A 48 -5.56 -8.04 -3.26
C LYS A 48 -5.66 -8.79 -4.58
N ASP A 49 -6.78 -9.45 -4.84
CA ASP A 49 -7.00 -10.20 -6.09
C ASP A 49 -7.00 -9.26 -7.31
N LEU A 50 -7.63 -8.09 -7.16
CA LEU A 50 -7.63 -7.06 -8.21
C LEU A 50 -6.22 -6.52 -8.49
N ALA A 51 -5.44 -6.22 -7.44
CA ALA A 51 -4.06 -5.75 -7.57
C ALA A 51 -3.13 -6.83 -8.17
N HIS A 52 -3.38 -8.10 -7.83
CA HIS A 52 -2.67 -9.23 -8.43
C HIS A 52 -2.93 -9.33 -9.93
N ASN A 53 -4.20 -9.22 -10.35
CA ASN A 53 -4.58 -9.26 -11.76
C ASN A 53 -3.95 -8.11 -12.56
N GLN A 54 -3.88 -6.90 -11.99
CA GLN A 54 -3.21 -5.77 -12.63
C GLN A 54 -1.72 -6.00 -12.77
N TYR A 55 -1.06 -6.48 -11.70
CA TYR A 55 0.35 -6.81 -11.76
C TYR A 55 0.65 -7.87 -12.83
N VAL A 56 -0.12 -8.95 -12.89
CA VAL A 56 0.04 -10.00 -13.91
C VAL A 56 -0.18 -9.44 -15.31
N LYS A 57 -1.21 -8.60 -15.53
CA LYS A 57 -1.43 -7.94 -16.81
C LYS A 57 -0.23 -7.07 -17.21
N SER A 58 0.25 -6.20 -16.32
CA SER A 58 1.39 -5.33 -16.62
C SER A 58 2.67 -6.14 -16.90
N MET A 59 2.88 -7.26 -16.21
CA MET A 59 4.01 -8.16 -16.49
C MET A 59 3.91 -8.87 -17.84
N LEU A 60 2.70 -9.31 -18.23
CA LEU A 60 2.50 -10.05 -19.49
C LEU A 60 2.49 -9.15 -20.72
N PHE A 61 1.99 -7.92 -20.59
CA PHE A 61 1.83 -6.98 -21.71
C PHE A 61 2.90 -5.87 -21.74
N GLY A 62 3.88 -5.92 -20.84
CA GLY A 62 4.99 -4.95 -20.80
C GLY A 62 4.55 -3.55 -20.37
N GLY A 63 3.59 -3.45 -19.44
CA GLY A 63 3.14 -2.17 -18.90
C GLY A 63 4.19 -1.52 -18.01
N ASP A 64 4.44 -0.22 -18.21
CA ASP A 64 5.44 0.58 -17.48
C ASP A 64 5.17 0.65 -15.94
N ASP A 65 3.95 0.33 -15.52
CA ASP A 65 3.51 0.42 -14.12
C ASP A 65 3.67 -0.88 -13.31
N ALA A 66 4.38 -1.89 -13.83
CA ALA A 66 4.54 -3.19 -13.15
C ALA A 66 5.07 -3.06 -11.71
N ASP A 67 6.02 -2.17 -11.47
CA ASP A 67 6.57 -1.90 -10.14
C ASP A 67 5.55 -1.24 -9.20
N VAL A 68 4.70 -0.36 -9.73
CA VAL A 68 3.62 0.30 -8.97
C VAL A 68 2.58 -0.72 -8.53
N HIS A 69 2.17 -1.62 -9.43
CA HIS A 69 1.23 -2.69 -9.10
C HIS A 69 1.83 -3.68 -8.12
N ARG A 70 3.11 -4.03 -8.27
CA ARG A 70 3.84 -4.86 -7.30
C ARG A 70 3.90 -4.22 -5.92
N ALA A 71 4.16 -2.92 -5.84
CA ALA A 71 4.19 -2.19 -4.57
C ALA A 71 2.80 -2.17 -3.91
N THR A 72 1.76 -1.92 -4.71
CA THR A 72 0.34 -1.93 -4.30
C THR A 72 -0.07 -3.29 -3.75
N LEU A 73 0.21 -4.38 -4.47
CA LEU A 73 -0.07 -5.75 -4.04
C LEU A 73 0.65 -6.11 -2.73
N ASN A 74 1.92 -5.75 -2.61
CA ASN A 74 2.71 -5.99 -1.40
C ASN A 74 2.16 -5.22 -0.21
N TYR A 75 1.69 -4.00 -0.44
CA TYR A 75 1.10 -3.18 0.61
C TYR A 75 -0.17 -3.82 1.15
N ILE A 76 -1.11 -4.17 0.26
CA ILE A 76 -2.40 -4.77 0.62
C ILE A 76 -2.17 -6.12 1.33
N SER A 77 -1.27 -6.96 0.81
CA SER A 77 -0.95 -8.26 1.42
C SER A 77 -0.46 -8.12 2.85
N ARG A 78 0.45 -7.18 3.11
CA ARG A 78 0.94 -6.89 4.48
C ARG A 78 -0.13 -6.27 5.36
N HIS A 79 -1.06 -5.51 4.78
CA HIS A 79 -2.17 -4.93 5.52
C HIS A 79 -3.16 -6.00 5.98
N LEU A 80 -3.49 -6.94 5.10
CA LEU A 80 -4.28 -8.15 5.40
C LEU A 80 -3.64 -9.02 6.49
N GLU A 81 -2.33 -9.29 6.39
CA GLU A 81 -1.60 -10.06 7.40
C GLU A 81 -1.68 -9.42 8.79
N ARG A 82 -1.65 -8.09 8.88
CA ARG A 82 -1.79 -7.37 10.16
C ARG A 82 -3.22 -7.40 10.69
N ALA A 83 -4.21 -7.33 9.81
CA ALA A 83 -5.61 -7.44 10.18
C ALA A 83 -5.94 -8.86 10.70
N GLY A 84 -5.38 -9.90 10.07
CA GLY A 84 -5.56 -11.30 10.47
C GLY A 84 -4.67 -11.78 11.61
N ASN A 85 -3.53 -11.11 11.87
CA ASN A 85 -2.62 -11.45 12.96
C ASN A 85 -2.20 -10.18 13.74
N PRO A 86 -2.92 -9.81 14.82
CA PRO A 86 -2.65 -8.59 15.58
C PRO A 86 -1.26 -8.57 16.24
N ALA A 87 -0.57 -9.73 16.37
CA ALA A 87 0.80 -9.80 16.87
C ALA A 87 1.84 -9.34 15.83
N ALA A 88 1.57 -9.47 14.53
CA ALA A 88 2.50 -9.10 13.45
C ALA A 88 2.69 -7.58 13.32
N GLY A 89 1.68 -6.78 13.71
CA GLY A 89 1.73 -5.32 13.72
C GLY A 89 2.78 -4.74 14.67
N ARG A 90 3.03 -5.41 15.82
CA ARG A 90 4.02 -4.96 16.83
C ARG A 90 5.46 -5.12 16.32
N ALA A 91 5.74 -6.17 15.55
CA ALA A 91 7.07 -6.40 14.97
C ALA A 91 7.43 -5.32 13.91
N ALA A 92 6.45 -4.88 13.11
CA ALA A 92 6.67 -3.85 12.10
C ALA A 92 6.88 -2.42 12.66
N GLN A 93 6.32 -2.12 13.85
CA GLN A 93 6.64 -0.89 14.60
C GLN A 93 8.11 -0.84 15.02
N GLY A 94 8.68 -1.98 15.45
CA GLY A 94 10.10 -2.09 15.77
C GLY A 94 11.01 -1.77 14.57
N VAL A 95 10.63 -2.18 13.36
CA VAL A 95 11.41 -1.92 12.14
C VAL A 95 11.35 -0.44 11.72
N ARG A 96 10.20 0.24 11.86
CA ARG A 96 10.09 1.69 11.61
C ARG A 96 10.95 2.50 12.59
N ALA A 97 10.95 2.13 13.87
CA ALA A 97 11.81 2.76 14.88
C ALA A 97 13.31 2.52 14.61
N ALA A 98 13.69 1.32 14.15
CA ALA A 98 15.07 1.00 13.81
C ALA A 98 15.58 1.80 12.58
N ARG A 99 14.72 2.03 11.58
CA ARG A 99 15.07 2.82 10.39
C ARG A 99 15.21 4.32 10.70
N ALA A 100 14.40 4.85 11.62
CA ALA A 100 14.53 6.22 12.12
C ALA A 100 15.86 6.44 12.87
N ARG A 101 16.27 5.48 13.72
CA ARG A 101 17.55 5.56 14.47
C ARG A 101 18.81 5.46 13.60
N ARG A 102 18.73 4.83 12.43
CA ARG A 102 19.88 4.78 11.49
C ARG A 102 20.10 6.08 10.72
N ARG A 103 19.07 6.94 10.60
CA ARG A 103 19.16 8.19 9.84
C ARG A 103 19.82 9.33 10.65
N THR A 104 19.72 9.29 11.98
CA THR A 104 20.36 10.28 12.87
C THR A 104 21.86 10.05 13.09
N ARG A 105 22.38 8.83 12.86
CA ARG A 105 23.80 8.52 13.08
C ARG A 105 24.71 8.79 11.86
N ARG A 106 24.15 9.33 10.77
CA ARG A 106 24.88 9.67 9.53
C ARG A 106 24.86 11.17 9.21
N GLN A 107 24.74 12.04 10.21
CA GLN A 107 25.18 13.44 10.02
C GLN A 107 26.64 13.55 10.45
N PRO A 108 27.59 13.86 9.54
CA PRO A 108 28.90 14.30 9.97
C PRO A 108 28.72 15.66 10.64
N VAL A 109 29.23 15.79 11.86
CA VAL A 109 29.47 17.08 12.48
C VAL A 109 30.48 17.83 11.61
N LEU A 110 29.99 18.72 10.74
CA LEU A 110 30.82 19.75 10.14
C LEU A 110 31.19 20.70 11.27
N SER A 111 32.37 20.45 11.84
CA SER A 111 33.05 21.32 12.80
C SER A 111 33.23 22.69 12.14
N ALA A 112 32.59 23.70 12.70
CA ALA A 112 32.86 25.09 12.39
C ALA A 112 34.32 25.41 12.73
N ALA A 113 34.99 26.13 11.82
CA ALA A 113 36.25 26.82 12.02
C ALA A 113 35.97 28.32 11.90
#